data_AF-A0A2B4SGS8-F1
#
_entry.id   AF-A0A2B4SGS8-F1
#
_cell.length_a   1.000
_cell.length_b   1.000
_cell.length_c   1.000
_cell.angle_alpha   90.00
_cell.angle_beta   90.00
_cell.angle_gamma   90.00
#
_symmetry.space_group_name_H-M   'P 1'
#
loop_
_entity.id
_entity.type
_entity.pdbx_description
1 polymer ?
#
loop_
_entity_poly.entity_id
_entity_poly.type
_entity_poly.pdbx_seq_one_letter_code
_entity_poly.pdbx_strand_id
1 'polypeptide(L)'
;MALVSDPETQKAIENELEIVKKTLAEKVVGSEIISCHLVAVNVRITRTKFKNVIVLLQFPEKYPNSGILVELKSKTLPPRLLSKMMELCDQEAKKFLGKPQVIPMLIFVRRFLDENPLIACSDELQYVKSKLLSDTDELKIKQKAGVLNIRINQDKYHLDVKITVPDDYHSAAVKIELKDSNFPENLVRVFIGQAVDMARTCVEAPLRRRPKDPPFEPKPSLRLVCDFLVDQCARPCPQQRCPICQKRALPEEPKEAVTEPTDHQYVERVYCSHLFHYGCLDKYMKTPPFQGGKKCPACKQVIYHDRWKVTPKLAEERWAHHEAKKRELSEVVDFLGDCL
;
A
#
# COMPACT_ATOMS: atom_id res chain seq x y z
N MET A 1 -39.19 22.42 20.38
CA MET A 1 -39.52 20.98 20.27
C MET A 1 -40.89 20.90 19.62
N ALA A 2 -40.94 20.93 18.29
CA ALA A 2 -42.20 20.87 17.56
C ALA A 2 -42.64 19.40 17.51
N LEU A 3 -43.75 19.12 18.19
CA LEU A 3 -44.48 17.87 18.11
C LEU A 3 -44.95 17.68 16.66
N VAL A 4 -44.84 16.46 16.15
CA VAL A 4 -45.48 16.03 14.90
C VAL A 4 -46.94 16.47 14.95
N SER A 5 -47.29 17.52 14.21
CA SER A 5 -48.55 18.24 14.35
C SER A 5 -49.70 17.61 13.56
N ASP A 6 -49.39 16.65 12.69
CA ASP A 6 -50.36 15.95 11.85
C ASP A 6 -50.57 14.48 12.30
N PRO A 7 -51.80 14.09 12.68
CA PRO A 7 -52.11 12.73 13.12
C PRO A 7 -51.81 11.64 12.08
N GLU A 8 -51.95 11.95 10.78
CA GLU A 8 -51.64 11.00 9.70
C GLU A 8 -50.14 10.74 9.62
N THR A 9 -49.33 11.79 9.73
CA THR A 9 -47.87 11.72 9.82
C THR A 9 -47.43 10.88 11.01
N GLN A 10 -48.02 11.11 12.19
CA GLN A 10 -47.67 10.34 13.39
C GLN A 10 -48.00 8.85 13.23
N LYS A 11 -49.18 8.52 12.69
CA LYS A 11 -49.59 7.14 12.42
C LYS A 11 -48.69 6.45 11.39
N ALA A 12 -48.27 7.17 10.35
CA ALA A 12 -47.34 6.65 9.35
C ALA A 12 -45.96 6.31 9.98
N ILE A 13 -45.45 7.20 10.84
CA ILE A 13 -44.19 6.98 11.56
C ILE A 13 -44.31 5.78 12.50
N GLU A 14 -45.35 5.71 13.33
CA GLU A 14 -45.55 4.60 14.28
C GLU A 14 -45.59 3.23 13.60
N ASN A 15 -46.34 3.12 12.49
CA ASN A 15 -46.41 1.91 11.68
C ASN A 15 -45.02 1.51 11.16
N GLU A 16 -44.24 2.47 10.68
CA GLU A 16 -42.90 2.20 10.17
C GLU A 16 -41.91 1.80 11.27
N LEU A 17 -41.97 2.45 12.45
CA LEU A 17 -41.13 2.11 13.60
C LEU A 17 -41.39 0.67 14.08
N GLU A 18 -42.64 0.21 14.07
CA GLU A 18 -42.95 -1.19 14.36
C GLU A 18 -42.32 -2.15 13.36
N ILE A 19 -42.43 -1.85 12.06
CA ILE A 19 -41.84 -2.67 11.00
C ILE A 19 -40.32 -2.71 11.14
N VAL A 20 -39.69 -1.58 11.46
CA VAL A 20 -38.24 -1.50 11.70
C VAL A 20 -37.85 -2.38 12.88
N LYS A 21 -38.52 -2.27 14.03
CA LYS A 21 -38.23 -3.10 15.21
C LYS A 21 -38.36 -4.60 14.93
N LYS A 22 -39.32 -5.01 14.09
CA LYS A 22 -39.57 -6.41 13.76
C LYS A 22 -38.64 -6.96 12.67
N THR A 23 -38.34 -6.17 11.64
CA THR A 23 -37.73 -6.70 10.39
C THR A 23 -36.32 -6.19 10.09
N LEU A 24 -35.78 -5.26 10.88
CA LEU A 24 -34.48 -4.65 10.58
C LEU A 24 -33.34 -5.67 10.60
N ALA A 25 -33.25 -6.51 11.64
CA ALA A 25 -32.17 -7.49 11.77
C ALA A 25 -32.15 -8.52 10.64
N GLU A 26 -33.33 -8.85 10.10
CA GLU A 26 -33.47 -9.77 8.96
C GLU A 26 -33.08 -9.09 7.64
N LYS A 27 -33.48 -7.83 7.44
CA LYS A 27 -33.28 -7.11 6.17
C LYS A 27 -31.91 -6.45 6.04
N VAL A 28 -31.27 -6.11 7.15
CA VAL A 28 -29.97 -5.40 7.18
C VAL A 28 -29.01 -6.13 8.10
N VAL A 29 -28.22 -7.04 7.53
CA VAL A 29 -27.25 -7.82 8.30
C VAL A 29 -26.21 -6.92 8.97
N GLY A 30 -25.98 -7.15 10.26
CA GLY A 30 -25.03 -6.36 11.07
C GLY A 30 -25.56 -5.00 11.52
N SER A 31 -26.87 -4.78 11.48
CA SER A 31 -27.51 -3.60 12.06
C SER A 31 -27.87 -3.78 13.53
N GLU A 32 -27.72 -2.73 14.32
CA GLU A 32 -28.12 -2.65 15.72
C GLU A 32 -28.88 -1.33 15.95
N ILE A 33 -30.07 -1.40 16.54
CA ILE A 33 -30.87 -0.21 16.87
C ILE A 33 -30.31 0.41 18.15
N ILE A 34 -29.81 1.63 18.07
CA ILE A 34 -29.37 2.40 19.24
C ILE A 34 -30.58 3.11 19.88
N SER A 35 -31.39 3.77 19.05
CA SER A 35 -32.61 4.43 19.49
C SER A 35 -33.66 4.44 18.38
N CYS A 36 -34.93 4.43 18.77
CA CYS A 36 -36.05 4.32 17.84
C CYS A 36 -37.24 5.07 18.44
N HIS A 37 -37.38 6.34 18.05
CA HIS A 37 -38.37 7.28 18.58
C HIS A 37 -39.11 7.98 17.44
N LEU A 38 -40.23 8.64 17.76
CA LEU A 38 -41.07 9.37 16.79
C LEU A 38 -40.34 10.52 16.08
N VAL A 39 -39.27 11.05 16.69
CA VAL A 39 -38.48 12.15 16.13
C VAL A 39 -37.36 11.63 15.24
N ALA A 40 -36.73 10.53 15.64
CA ALA A 40 -35.58 9.99 14.94
C ALA A 40 -35.33 8.50 15.23
N VAL A 41 -34.72 7.84 14.26
CA VAL A 41 -34.23 6.47 14.34
C VAL A 41 -32.72 6.49 14.22
N ASN A 42 -32.03 5.84 15.16
CA ASN A 42 -30.58 5.76 15.19
C ASN A 42 -30.16 4.28 15.11
N VAL A 43 -29.44 3.93 14.04
CA VAL A 43 -29.02 2.55 13.76
C VAL A 43 -27.52 2.52 13.51
N ARG A 44 -26.83 1.62 14.20
CA ARG A 44 -25.45 1.26 13.90
C ARG A 44 -25.44 0.17 12.84
N ILE A 45 -24.70 0.37 11.75
CA ILE A 45 -24.43 -0.66 10.75
C ILE A 45 -22.95 -1.02 10.84
N THR A 46 -22.65 -2.27 11.17
CA THR A 46 -21.29 -2.80 11.26
C THR A 46 -21.08 -3.89 10.23
N ARG A 47 -20.17 -3.66 9.27
CA ARG A 47 -19.74 -4.68 8.30
C ARG A 47 -18.41 -5.30 8.72
N THR A 48 -17.44 -4.46 9.08
CA THR A 48 -16.13 -4.87 9.63
C THR A 48 -15.75 -3.91 10.76
N LYS A 49 -14.63 -4.16 11.44
CA LYS A 49 -14.10 -3.24 12.46
C LYS A 49 -13.91 -1.81 11.93
N PHE A 50 -13.59 -1.66 10.64
CA PHE A 50 -13.35 -0.36 9.99
C PHE A 50 -14.55 0.17 9.21
N LYS A 51 -15.45 -0.69 8.73
CA LYS A 51 -16.69 -0.28 8.06
C LYS A 51 -17.84 -0.25 9.08
N ASN A 52 -17.80 0.75 9.97
CA ASN A 52 -18.81 0.98 11.01
C ASN A 52 -19.38 2.39 10.87
N VAL A 53 -20.70 2.50 10.71
CA VAL A 53 -21.40 3.78 10.55
C VAL A 53 -22.63 3.81 11.45
N ILE A 54 -22.82 4.93 12.12
CA ILE A 54 -24.04 5.28 12.84
C ILE A 54 -24.88 6.13 11.89
N VAL A 55 -26.07 5.64 11.59
CA VAL A 55 -27.06 6.29 10.72
C VAL A 55 -28.15 6.87 11.59
N LEU A 56 -28.24 8.19 11.62
CA LEU A 56 -29.34 8.91 12.25
C LEU A 56 -30.32 9.35 11.15
N LEU A 57 -31.56 8.94 11.30
CA LEU A 57 -32.66 9.20 10.39
C LEU A 57 -33.68 10.08 11.14
N GLN A 58 -33.89 11.31 10.70
CA GLN A 58 -34.82 12.24 11.33
C GLN A 58 -36.05 12.43 10.46
N PHE A 59 -37.23 12.35 11.09
CA PHE A 59 -38.50 12.54 10.38
C PHE A 59 -38.81 14.03 10.24
N PRO A 60 -38.95 14.55 9.01
CA PRO A 60 -39.43 15.91 8.79
C PRO A 60 -40.93 16.04 9.12
N GLU A 61 -41.40 17.26 9.34
CA GLU A 61 -42.81 17.53 9.70
C GLU A 61 -43.82 17.03 8.65
N LYS A 62 -43.43 16.97 7.37
CA LYS A 62 -44.28 16.54 6.24
C LYS A 62 -43.99 15.11 5.81
N TYR A 63 -43.50 14.26 6.69
CA TYR A 63 -43.26 12.84 6.39
C TYR A 63 -44.60 12.11 6.17
N PRO A 64 -44.72 11.13 5.25
CA PRO A 64 -43.73 10.57 4.33
C PRO A 64 -43.58 11.35 3.00
N ASN A 65 -44.30 12.45 2.82
CA ASN A 65 -44.28 13.25 1.58
C ASN A 65 -42.99 14.06 1.37
N SER A 66 -42.16 14.15 2.41
CA SER A 66 -40.82 14.72 2.37
C SER A 66 -39.77 13.64 2.65
N GLY A 67 -38.58 13.82 2.09
CA GLY A 67 -37.47 12.87 2.26
C GLY A 67 -36.98 12.86 3.70
N ILE A 68 -36.70 11.67 4.22
CA ILE A 68 -36.09 11.49 5.53
C ILE A 68 -34.70 12.13 5.56
N LEU A 69 -34.37 12.84 6.62
CA LEU A 69 -33.07 13.48 6.76
C LEU A 69 -32.07 12.46 7.30
N VAL A 70 -30.94 12.27 6.60
CA VAL A 70 -29.93 11.27 6.94
C VAL A 70 -28.64 11.94 7.41
N GLU A 71 -28.25 11.69 8.65
CA GLU A 71 -26.96 12.09 9.19
C GLU A 71 -26.09 10.85 9.45
N LEU A 72 -24.87 10.84 8.93
CA LEU A 72 -23.93 9.72 9.05
C LEU A 72 -22.76 10.08 9.95
N LYS A 73 -22.50 9.26 10.97
CA LYS A 73 -21.36 9.41 11.90
C LYS A 73 -20.52 8.15 11.92
N SER A 74 -19.20 8.30 11.83
CA SER A 74 -18.27 7.17 11.96
C SER A 74 -16.99 7.61 12.66
N LYS A 75 -16.38 6.69 13.41
CA LYS A 75 -15.04 6.89 14.00
C LYS A 75 -13.91 6.49 13.06
N THR A 76 -14.22 5.69 12.04
CA THR A 76 -13.24 5.02 11.17
C THR A 76 -13.28 5.51 9.74
N LEU A 77 -14.41 6.07 9.29
CA LEU A 77 -14.55 6.64 7.95
C LEU A 77 -14.26 8.15 7.94
N PRO A 78 -13.59 8.67 6.89
CA PRO A 78 -13.23 10.08 6.83
C PRO A 78 -14.47 10.99 6.62
N PRO A 79 -14.50 12.20 7.23
CA PRO A 79 -15.65 13.11 7.15
C PRO A 79 -16.07 13.51 5.73
N ARG A 80 -15.08 13.65 4.82
CA ARG A 80 -15.33 13.97 3.41
C ARG A 80 -16.14 12.89 2.71
N LEU A 81 -15.88 11.63 3.03
CA LEU A 81 -16.64 10.51 2.48
C LEU A 81 -18.06 10.49 3.03
N LEU A 82 -18.21 10.68 4.35
CA LEU A 82 -19.53 10.74 5.00
C LEU A 82 -20.41 11.84 4.40
N SER A 83 -19.83 13.02 4.12
CA SER A 83 -20.54 14.13 3.49
C SER A 83 -21.09 13.75 2.11
N LYS A 84 -20.26 13.16 1.26
CA LYS A 84 -20.69 12.65 -0.06
C LYS A 84 -21.73 11.53 0.04
N MET A 85 -21.61 10.66 1.04
CA MET A 85 -22.61 9.61 1.28
C MET A 85 -23.95 10.21 1.70
N MET A 86 -23.97 11.27 2.52
CA MET A 86 -25.20 11.98 2.89
C MET A 86 -25.87 12.60 1.66
N GLU A 87 -25.11 13.25 0.77
CA GLU A 87 -25.65 13.77 -0.50
C GLU A 87 -26.29 12.68 -1.37
N LEU A 88 -25.68 11.49 -1.42
CA LEU A 88 -26.26 10.33 -2.13
C LEU A 88 -27.51 9.80 -1.44
N CYS A 89 -27.54 9.80 -0.10
CA CYS A 89 -28.73 9.43 0.67
C CYS A 89 -29.89 10.39 0.41
N ASP A 90 -29.64 11.70 0.35
CA ASP A 90 -30.67 12.70 0.05
C ASP A 90 -31.28 12.53 -1.35
N GLN A 91 -30.45 12.13 -2.33
CA GLN A 91 -30.94 11.81 -3.67
C GLN A 91 -31.77 10.52 -3.70
N GLU A 92 -31.36 9.51 -2.93
CA GLU A 92 -32.08 8.24 -2.84
C GLU A 92 -33.42 8.39 -2.10
N ALA A 93 -33.47 9.19 -1.03
CA ALA A 93 -34.68 9.44 -0.25
C ALA A 93 -35.82 10.02 -1.10
N LYS A 94 -35.50 10.85 -2.11
CA LYS A 94 -36.49 11.42 -3.06
C LYS A 94 -37.24 10.36 -3.87
N LYS A 95 -36.73 9.12 -3.97
CA LYS A 95 -37.39 8.02 -4.68
C LYS A 95 -38.50 7.37 -3.85
N PHE A 96 -38.51 7.62 -2.54
CA PHE A 96 -39.42 6.99 -1.58
C PHE A 96 -40.44 7.98 -1.00
N LEU A 97 -40.64 9.14 -1.63
CA LEU A 97 -41.67 10.09 -1.20
C LEU A 97 -43.05 9.42 -1.24
N GLY A 98 -43.83 9.62 -0.17
CA GLY A 98 -45.13 9.00 0.05
C GLY A 98 -45.07 7.53 0.48
N LYS A 99 -43.88 6.95 0.69
CA LYS A 99 -43.66 5.56 1.13
C LYS A 99 -42.78 5.52 2.39
N PRO A 100 -42.76 4.38 3.11
CA PRO A 100 -41.77 4.14 4.18
C PRO A 100 -40.33 4.23 3.65
N GLN A 101 -39.47 5.00 4.31
CA GLN A 101 -38.12 5.34 3.84
C GLN A 101 -37.00 4.75 4.71
N VAL A 102 -37.24 4.44 5.99
CA VAL A 102 -36.22 4.03 6.96
C VAL A 102 -35.48 2.77 6.51
N ILE A 103 -36.19 1.68 6.25
CA ILE A 103 -35.57 0.41 5.84
C ILE A 103 -34.88 0.53 4.47
N PRO A 104 -35.52 1.08 3.41
CA PRO A 104 -34.83 1.30 2.13
C PRO A 104 -33.54 2.10 2.27
N MET A 105 -33.52 3.14 3.11
CA MET A 105 -32.32 3.94 3.36
C MET A 105 -31.23 3.15 4.08
N LEU A 106 -31.58 2.35 5.09
CA LEU A 106 -30.60 1.50 5.78
C LEU A 106 -30.03 0.41 4.86
N ILE A 107 -30.86 -0.18 3.99
CA ILE A 107 -30.42 -1.10 2.94
C ILE A 107 -29.48 -0.39 1.97
N PHE A 108 -29.81 0.83 1.55
CA PHE A 108 -28.96 1.62 0.66
C PHE A 108 -27.58 1.89 1.27
N VAL A 109 -27.53 2.35 2.53
CA VAL A 109 -26.27 2.58 3.25
C VAL A 109 -25.47 1.27 3.38
N ARG A 110 -26.14 0.17 3.74
CA ARG A 110 -25.49 -1.14 3.86
C ARG A 110 -24.89 -1.60 2.52
N ARG A 111 -25.69 -1.54 1.45
CA ARG A 111 -25.25 -1.90 0.09
C ARG A 111 -24.09 -1.02 -0.36
N PHE A 112 -24.10 0.26 -0.03
CA PHE A 112 -22.98 1.16 -0.32
C PHE A 112 -21.70 0.70 0.38
N LEU A 113 -21.76 0.31 1.65
CA LEU A 113 -20.61 -0.25 2.37
C LEU A 113 -20.15 -1.59 1.78
N ASP A 114 -21.07 -2.37 1.20
CA ASP A 114 -20.78 -3.65 0.54
C ASP A 114 -20.04 -3.45 -0.80
N GLU A 115 -20.56 -2.59 -1.67
CA GLU A 115 -20.07 -2.38 -3.04
C GLU A 115 -18.78 -1.53 -3.13
N ASN A 116 -18.36 -0.88 -2.03
CA ASN A 116 -17.21 0.02 -2.01
C ASN A 116 -16.14 -0.44 -1.01
N PRO A 117 -15.41 -1.53 -1.29
CA PRO A 117 -14.36 -2.04 -0.41
C PRO A 117 -13.21 -1.05 -0.17
N LEU A 118 -12.91 -0.18 -1.15
CA LEU A 118 -11.82 0.81 -1.06
C LEU A 118 -12.09 1.97 -0.09
N ILE A 119 -13.29 2.06 0.49
CA ILE A 119 -13.63 3.08 1.51
C ILE A 119 -12.63 3.06 2.68
N ALA A 120 -12.19 1.86 3.09
CA ALA A 120 -11.28 1.69 4.21
C ALA A 120 -9.90 2.34 3.96
N CYS A 121 -9.50 2.50 2.69
CA CYS A 121 -8.23 3.11 2.30
C CYS A 121 -8.42 4.42 1.51
N SER A 122 -9.57 5.09 1.65
CA SER A 122 -9.94 6.23 0.81
C SER A 122 -8.96 7.40 0.89
N ASP A 123 -8.41 7.70 2.07
CA ASP A 123 -7.39 8.74 2.25
C ASP A 123 -6.04 8.36 1.61
N GLU A 124 -5.62 7.10 1.74
CA GLU A 124 -4.40 6.59 1.09
C GLU A 124 -4.55 6.58 -0.43
N LEU A 125 -5.73 6.20 -0.92
CA LEU A 125 -6.04 6.23 -2.36
C LEU A 125 -6.02 7.65 -2.91
N GLN A 126 -6.52 8.63 -2.14
CA GLN A 126 -6.43 10.04 -2.52
C GLN A 126 -4.96 10.51 -2.55
N TYR A 127 -4.15 10.09 -1.59
CA TYR A 127 -2.72 10.38 -1.57
C TYR A 127 -2.02 9.82 -2.81
N VAL A 128 -2.24 8.54 -3.14
CA VAL A 128 -1.65 7.90 -4.33
C VAL A 128 -2.03 8.68 -5.60
N LYS A 129 -3.31 9.03 -5.75
CA LYS A 129 -3.80 9.80 -6.90
C LYS A 129 -3.20 11.20 -7.04
N SER A 130 -3.04 11.91 -5.92
CA SER A 130 -2.77 13.36 -5.95
C SER A 130 -1.30 13.72 -5.76
N LYS A 131 -0.52 12.85 -5.13
CA LYS A 131 0.86 13.16 -4.75
C LYS A 131 1.89 12.21 -5.34
N LEU A 132 1.51 10.95 -5.57
CA LEU A 132 2.49 9.92 -5.91
C LEU A 132 2.60 9.68 -7.41
N LEU A 133 1.48 9.73 -8.12
CA LEU A 133 1.43 9.51 -9.56
C LEU A 133 1.66 10.81 -10.34
N SER A 134 2.36 10.68 -11.46
CA SER A 134 2.64 11.74 -12.43
C SER A 134 1.75 11.56 -13.67
N ASP A 135 1.72 12.55 -14.55
CA ASP A 135 0.85 12.55 -15.74
C ASP A 135 1.15 11.41 -16.72
N THR A 136 2.35 10.83 -16.66
CA THR A 136 2.76 9.69 -17.48
C THR A 136 2.31 8.35 -16.92
N ASP A 137 1.82 8.30 -15.68
CA ASP A 137 1.44 7.06 -14.99
C ASP A 137 -0.04 6.72 -15.24
N GLU A 138 -0.38 5.42 -15.22
CA GLU A 138 -1.78 4.98 -15.32
C GLU A 138 -2.28 4.39 -13.99
N LEU A 139 -3.47 4.83 -13.56
CA LEU A 139 -4.18 4.25 -12.42
C LEU A 139 -5.58 3.79 -12.82
N LYS A 140 -5.79 2.47 -12.83
CA LYS A 140 -7.10 1.84 -13.10
C LYS A 140 -7.67 1.24 -11.82
N ILE A 141 -8.79 1.80 -11.36
CA ILE A 141 -9.45 1.42 -10.10
C ILE A 141 -10.70 0.61 -10.39
N LYS A 142 -10.73 -0.63 -9.89
CA LYS A 142 -11.93 -1.48 -9.90
C LYS A 142 -12.57 -1.46 -8.51
N GLN A 143 -13.43 -0.47 -8.27
CA GLN A 143 -14.06 -0.22 -6.97
C GLN A 143 -14.69 -1.47 -6.37
N LYS A 144 -15.61 -2.14 -7.09
CA LYS A 144 -16.32 -3.33 -6.60
C LYS A 144 -15.41 -4.52 -6.27
N ALA A 145 -14.28 -4.64 -6.96
CA ALA A 145 -13.32 -5.72 -6.75
C ALA A 145 -12.27 -5.37 -5.69
N GLY A 146 -12.20 -4.12 -5.22
CA GLY A 146 -11.12 -3.67 -4.33
C GLY A 146 -9.74 -3.70 -4.98
N VAL A 147 -9.65 -3.58 -6.31
CA VAL A 147 -8.39 -3.73 -7.05
C VAL A 147 -7.92 -2.38 -7.62
N LEU A 148 -6.64 -2.09 -7.40
CA LEU A 148 -5.90 -0.99 -7.99
C LEU A 148 -4.89 -1.57 -8.98
N ASN A 149 -4.86 -1.06 -10.20
CA ASN A 149 -3.80 -1.40 -11.16
C ASN A 149 -3.02 -0.12 -11.42
N ILE A 150 -1.74 -0.15 -11.11
CA ILE A 150 -0.86 1.02 -11.15
C ILE A 150 0.25 0.69 -12.13
N ARG A 151 0.32 1.46 -13.22
CA ARG A 151 1.44 1.43 -14.15
C ARG A 151 2.27 2.68 -13.94
N ILE A 152 3.50 2.48 -13.47
CA ILE A 152 4.46 3.55 -13.20
C ILE A 152 5.42 3.59 -14.38
N ASN A 153 5.56 4.75 -15.01
CA ASN A 153 6.41 4.95 -16.16
C ASN A 153 7.51 5.96 -15.81
N GLN A 154 8.76 5.58 -16.03
CA GLN A 154 9.91 6.46 -15.87
C GLN A 154 10.89 6.23 -17.01
N ASP A 155 11.14 7.27 -17.80
CA ASP A 155 11.94 7.22 -19.01
C ASP A 155 11.43 6.10 -19.94
N LYS A 156 12.27 5.12 -20.31
CA LYS A 156 11.87 3.94 -21.11
C LYS A 156 11.46 2.73 -20.26
N TYR A 157 11.44 2.85 -18.93
CA TYR A 157 11.11 1.77 -18.01
C TYR A 157 9.67 1.87 -17.50
N HIS A 158 9.04 0.71 -17.29
CA HIS A 158 7.71 0.61 -16.71
C HIS A 158 7.57 -0.54 -15.70
N LEU A 159 6.72 -0.30 -14.71
CA LEU A 159 6.33 -1.27 -13.69
C LEU A 159 4.80 -1.25 -13.55
N ASP A 160 4.13 -2.34 -13.98
CA ASP A 160 2.67 -2.53 -13.83
C ASP A 160 2.39 -3.53 -12.71
N VAL A 161 1.71 -3.04 -11.67
CA VAL A 161 1.41 -3.77 -10.45
C VAL A 161 -0.08 -3.71 -10.16
N LYS A 162 -0.61 -4.87 -9.77
CA LYS A 162 -1.97 -5.02 -9.25
C LYS A 162 -1.92 -5.11 -7.74
N ILE A 163 -2.61 -4.20 -7.07
CA ILE A 163 -2.79 -4.19 -5.62
C ILE A 163 -4.25 -4.51 -5.32
N THR A 164 -4.50 -5.55 -4.54
CA THR A 164 -5.84 -5.95 -4.11
C THR A 164 -6.01 -5.66 -2.63
N VAL A 165 -7.00 -4.84 -2.29
CA VAL A 165 -7.32 -4.46 -0.92
C VAL A 165 -8.31 -5.49 -0.34
N PRO A 166 -7.96 -6.17 0.77
CA PRO A 166 -8.83 -7.16 1.38
C PRO A 166 -10.04 -6.48 2.06
N ASP A 167 -11.10 -7.24 2.30
CA ASP A 167 -12.35 -6.70 2.85
C ASP A 167 -12.21 -6.25 4.32
N ASP A 168 -11.30 -6.90 5.06
CA ASP A 168 -10.89 -6.64 6.43
C ASP A 168 -9.58 -5.81 6.51
N TYR A 169 -9.37 -4.94 5.52
CA TYR A 169 -8.23 -4.02 5.46
C TYR A 169 -7.98 -3.32 6.81
N HIS A 170 -6.69 -3.14 7.14
CA HIS A 170 -6.08 -2.88 8.46
C HIS A 170 -5.94 -4.10 9.37
N SER A 171 -6.70 -5.18 9.18
CA SER A 171 -6.45 -6.47 9.85
C SER A 171 -5.77 -7.48 8.91
N ALA A 172 -5.98 -7.33 7.60
CA ALA A 172 -5.25 -8.04 6.57
C ALA A 172 -4.44 -7.09 5.67
N ALA A 173 -3.31 -7.60 5.17
CA ALA A 173 -2.40 -6.89 4.28
C ALA A 173 -2.98 -6.80 2.86
N VAL A 174 -2.60 -5.75 2.12
CA VAL A 174 -2.86 -5.71 0.68
C VAL A 174 -2.10 -6.82 -0.04
N LYS A 175 -2.73 -7.41 -1.06
CA LYS A 175 -2.06 -8.39 -1.93
C LYS A 175 -1.44 -7.65 -3.12
N ILE A 176 -0.15 -7.86 -3.35
CA ILE A 176 0.59 -7.28 -4.47
C ILE A 176 0.90 -8.36 -5.49
N GLU A 177 0.56 -8.12 -6.75
CA GLU A 177 0.83 -9.00 -7.89
C GLU A 177 1.48 -8.19 -9.01
N LEU A 178 2.56 -8.70 -9.60
CA LEU A 178 3.14 -8.12 -10.81
C LEU A 178 2.25 -8.47 -12.02
N LYS A 179 1.96 -7.48 -12.87
CA LYS A 179 1.31 -7.73 -14.16
C LYS A 179 2.30 -7.76 -15.30
N ASP A 180 3.11 -6.72 -15.41
CA ASP A 180 4.07 -6.55 -16.49
C ASP A 180 5.20 -5.60 -16.04
N SER A 181 6.40 -5.81 -16.55
CA SER A 181 7.53 -4.92 -16.32
C SER A 181 8.65 -5.20 -17.31
N ASN A 182 9.38 -4.14 -17.69
CA ASN A 182 10.60 -4.24 -18.47
C ASN A 182 11.88 -4.02 -17.64
N PHE A 183 11.77 -3.98 -16.31
CA PHE A 183 12.94 -3.97 -15.43
C PHE A 183 13.60 -5.37 -15.40
N PRO A 184 14.92 -5.44 -15.13
CA PRO A 184 15.61 -6.72 -14.90
C PRO A 184 14.90 -7.58 -13.83
N GLU A 185 14.76 -8.88 -14.09
CA GLU A 185 13.95 -9.79 -13.27
C GLU A 185 14.41 -9.82 -11.80
N ASN A 186 15.72 -9.74 -11.56
CA ASN A 186 16.28 -9.70 -10.21
C ASN A 186 15.81 -8.47 -9.42
N LEU A 187 15.69 -7.31 -10.09
CA LEU A 187 15.17 -6.10 -9.47
C LEU A 187 13.67 -6.22 -9.19
N VAL A 188 12.90 -6.71 -10.16
CA VAL A 188 11.45 -6.92 -10.02
C VAL A 188 11.15 -7.86 -8.84
N ARG A 189 11.91 -8.94 -8.70
CA ARG A 189 11.80 -9.89 -7.58
C ARG A 189 12.01 -9.20 -6.24
N VAL A 190 12.98 -8.30 -6.15
CA VAL A 190 13.23 -7.50 -4.94
C VAL A 190 12.10 -6.50 -4.70
N PHE A 191 11.63 -5.81 -5.73
CA PHE A 191 10.57 -4.79 -5.60
C PHE A 191 9.28 -5.43 -5.06
N ILE A 192 8.84 -6.52 -5.68
CA ILE A 192 7.61 -7.20 -5.27
C ILE A 192 7.81 -7.91 -3.92
N GLY A 193 8.94 -8.59 -3.72
CA GLY A 193 9.24 -9.28 -2.46
C GLY A 193 9.26 -8.34 -1.26
N GLN A 194 9.93 -7.19 -1.38
CA GLN A 194 9.95 -6.17 -0.32
C GLN A 194 8.59 -5.52 -0.12
N ALA A 195 7.86 -5.19 -1.19
CA ALA A 195 6.51 -4.65 -1.08
C ALA A 195 5.55 -5.59 -0.34
N VAL A 196 5.61 -6.89 -0.62
CA VAL A 196 4.82 -7.92 0.08
C VAL A 196 5.21 -8.00 1.55
N ASP A 197 6.50 -8.01 1.89
CA ASP A 197 6.94 -8.06 3.30
C ASP A 197 6.58 -6.76 4.05
N MET A 198 6.66 -5.59 3.40
CA MET A 198 6.21 -4.33 3.97
C MET A 198 4.70 -4.36 4.27
N ALA A 199 3.88 -4.86 3.35
CA ALA A 199 2.44 -5.02 3.60
C ALA A 199 2.16 -6.00 4.74
N ARG A 200 2.90 -7.11 4.79
CA ARG A 200 2.79 -8.14 5.85
C ARG A 200 3.12 -7.57 7.23
N THR A 201 4.23 -6.85 7.37
CA THR A 201 4.69 -6.28 8.65
C THR A 201 3.77 -5.19 9.21
N CYS A 202 2.88 -4.62 8.38
CA CYS A 202 1.84 -3.71 8.86
C CYS A 202 0.71 -4.40 9.64
N VAL A 203 0.50 -5.71 9.46
CA VAL A 203 -0.61 -6.45 10.09
C VAL A 203 -0.15 -7.65 10.91
N GLU A 204 1.04 -8.17 10.64
CA GLU A 204 1.65 -9.24 11.40
C GLU A 204 2.70 -8.70 12.38
N ALA A 205 2.64 -9.21 13.60
CA ALA A 205 3.62 -8.86 14.60
C ALA A 205 5.04 -9.34 14.23
N PRO A 206 6.08 -8.62 14.64
CA PRO A 206 7.46 -9.08 14.46
C PRO A 206 7.67 -10.44 15.15
N LEU A 207 8.36 -11.36 14.45
CA LEU A 207 8.70 -12.69 14.97
C LEU A 207 9.53 -12.62 16.26
N ARG A 208 10.33 -11.55 16.41
CA ARG A 208 11.14 -11.29 17.60
C ARG A 208 10.75 -9.93 18.15
N ARG A 209 10.07 -9.91 19.30
CA ARG A 209 9.77 -8.69 20.05
C ARG A 209 10.81 -8.47 21.13
N ARG A 210 11.22 -7.22 21.36
CA ARG A 210 12.02 -6.89 22.54
C ARG A 210 11.07 -6.78 23.74
N PRO A 211 11.52 -7.13 24.95
CA PRO A 211 10.67 -7.10 26.15
C PRO A 211 10.04 -5.74 26.47
N LYS A 212 10.61 -4.65 25.96
CA LYS A 212 10.16 -3.27 26.19
C LYS A 212 9.33 -2.69 25.02
N ASP A 213 9.10 -3.46 23.96
CA ASP A 213 8.34 -2.96 22.81
C ASP A 213 6.85 -2.84 23.19
N PRO A 214 6.16 -1.77 22.77
CA PRO A 214 4.73 -1.64 22.97
C PRO A 214 3.96 -2.78 22.26
N PRO A 215 2.70 -3.03 22.65
CA PRO A 215 1.84 -3.96 21.93
C PRO A 215 1.79 -3.62 20.44
N PHE A 216 1.88 -4.66 19.60
CA PHE A 216 1.76 -4.49 18.16
C PHE A 216 0.33 -4.06 17.80
N GLU A 217 0.21 -2.97 17.07
CA GLU A 217 -1.06 -2.48 16.53
C GLU A 217 -0.99 -2.49 15.01
N PRO A 218 -1.98 -3.12 14.34
CA PRO A 218 -2.06 -3.12 12.89
C PRO A 218 -2.20 -1.71 12.31
N LYS A 219 -1.59 -1.48 11.15
CA LYS A 219 -1.55 -0.19 10.47
C LYS A 219 -1.93 -0.34 8.99
N PRO A 220 -2.43 0.72 8.35
CA PRO A 220 -2.68 0.71 6.91
C PRO A 220 -1.36 0.54 6.13
N SER A 221 -1.41 -0.21 5.03
CA SER A 221 -0.23 -0.61 4.26
C SER A 221 -0.19 -0.06 2.83
N LEU A 222 -1.33 0.37 2.27
CA LEU A 222 -1.43 0.75 0.86
C LEU A 222 -0.48 1.89 0.51
N ARG A 223 -0.47 2.96 1.31
CA ARG A 223 0.40 4.12 1.09
C ARG A 223 1.86 3.72 1.19
N LEU A 224 2.24 3.02 2.26
CA LEU A 224 3.63 2.58 2.48
C LEU A 224 4.17 1.77 1.30
N VAL A 225 3.36 0.83 0.80
CA VAL A 225 3.69 -0.03 -0.33
C VAL A 225 3.82 0.79 -1.62
N CYS A 226 2.88 1.70 -1.88
CA CYS A 226 2.92 2.55 -3.06
C CYS A 226 4.14 3.48 -3.03
N ASP A 227 4.43 4.13 -1.90
CA ASP A 227 5.60 5.01 -1.71
C ASP A 227 6.89 4.25 -2.03
N PHE A 228 7.01 3.01 -1.54
CA PHE A 228 8.17 2.17 -1.84
C PHE A 228 8.30 1.82 -3.33
N LEU A 229 7.20 1.35 -3.96
CA LEU A 229 7.23 0.95 -5.37
C LEU A 229 7.50 2.12 -6.31
N VAL A 230 6.94 3.29 -6.02
CA VAL A 230 7.07 4.48 -6.87
C VAL A 230 8.37 5.23 -6.55
N ASP A 231 8.52 5.74 -5.32
CA ASP A 231 9.56 6.71 -4.97
C ASP A 231 10.91 6.05 -4.66
N GLN A 232 10.92 4.77 -4.25
CA GLN A 232 12.15 4.05 -3.91
C GLN A 232 12.56 3.00 -4.94
N CYS A 233 11.72 2.73 -5.95
CA CYS A 233 12.02 1.75 -6.98
C CYS A 233 11.84 2.32 -8.39
N ALA A 234 10.60 2.39 -8.90
CA ALA A 234 10.35 2.65 -10.31
C ALA A 234 10.88 4.01 -10.80
N ARG A 235 10.74 5.08 -10.00
CA ARG A 235 11.25 6.42 -10.35
C ARG A 235 12.78 6.55 -10.26
N PRO A 236 13.44 6.18 -9.14
CA PRO A 236 14.88 6.43 -9.02
C PRO A 236 15.73 5.45 -9.83
N CYS A 237 15.30 4.19 -10.00
CA CYS A 237 16.18 3.14 -10.56
C CYS A 237 16.72 3.47 -11.97
N PRO A 238 15.92 3.92 -12.95
CA PRO A 238 16.41 4.23 -14.30
C PRO A 238 17.49 5.31 -14.34
N GLN A 239 17.43 6.27 -13.41
CA GLN A 239 18.34 7.42 -13.36
C GLN A 239 19.51 7.21 -12.40
N GLN A 240 19.48 6.12 -11.63
CA GLN A 240 20.47 5.86 -10.61
C GLN A 240 21.84 5.55 -11.23
N ARG A 241 22.86 6.21 -10.70
CA ARG A 241 24.25 5.97 -11.07
C ARG A 241 24.87 4.96 -10.12
N CYS A 242 25.73 4.09 -10.66
CA CYS A 242 26.52 3.19 -9.86
C CYS A 242 27.44 4.01 -8.93
N PRO A 243 27.41 3.81 -7.60
CA PRO A 243 28.22 4.59 -6.67
C PRO A 243 29.74 4.46 -6.85
N ILE A 244 30.20 3.48 -7.63
CA ILE A 244 31.63 3.21 -7.86
C ILE A 244 32.10 3.86 -9.17
N CYS A 245 31.51 3.50 -10.31
CA CYS A 245 31.94 4.01 -11.62
C CYS A 245 31.21 5.28 -12.07
N GLN A 246 30.17 5.72 -11.34
CA GLN A 246 29.36 6.92 -11.63
C GLN A 246 28.61 6.93 -12.97
N LYS A 247 28.67 5.83 -13.74
CA LYS A 247 27.82 5.61 -14.91
C LYS A 247 26.41 5.19 -14.49
N ARG A 248 25.42 5.40 -15.36
CA ARG A 248 24.06 4.88 -15.14
C ARG A 248 24.13 3.37 -14.89
N ALA A 249 23.46 2.91 -13.85
CA ALA A 249 23.46 1.49 -13.49
C ALA A 249 22.62 0.69 -14.48
N LEU A 250 21.44 1.21 -14.84
CA LEU A 250 20.60 0.63 -15.88
C LEU A 250 20.92 1.26 -17.25
N PRO A 251 20.85 0.49 -18.34
CA PRO A 251 20.98 1.02 -19.70
C PRO A 251 19.80 1.93 -20.05
N GLU A 252 19.95 2.75 -21.09
CA GLU A 252 18.82 3.59 -21.55
C GLU A 252 17.71 2.75 -22.16
N GLU A 253 18.06 1.73 -22.94
CA GLU A 253 17.14 0.75 -23.49
C GLU A 253 17.02 -0.46 -22.57
N PRO A 254 15.83 -0.75 -22.00
CA PRO A 254 15.64 -1.88 -21.08
C PRO A 254 16.05 -3.23 -21.66
N LYS A 255 15.96 -3.39 -23.00
CA LYS A 255 16.34 -4.62 -23.71
C LYS A 255 17.84 -4.89 -23.70
N GLU A 256 18.66 -3.88 -23.47
CA GLU A 256 20.12 -4.00 -23.38
C GLU A 256 20.57 -4.42 -21.97
N ALA A 257 19.64 -4.55 -21.01
CA ALA A 257 19.97 -4.94 -19.66
C ALA A 257 20.51 -6.36 -19.62
N VAL A 258 21.71 -6.52 -19.07
CA VAL A 258 22.36 -7.82 -18.98
C VAL A 258 21.64 -8.70 -17.96
N THR A 259 21.27 -9.90 -18.39
CA THR A 259 20.58 -10.90 -17.57
C THR A 259 21.54 -11.89 -16.89
N GLU A 260 22.75 -12.05 -17.42
CA GLU A 260 23.74 -12.99 -16.93
C GLU A 260 24.36 -12.50 -15.60
N PRO A 261 24.15 -13.19 -14.47
CA PRO A 261 24.55 -12.67 -13.15
C PRO A 261 26.05 -12.55 -12.90
N THR A 262 26.87 -13.13 -13.77
CA THR A 262 28.34 -13.11 -13.71
C THR A 262 28.98 -12.01 -14.54
N ASP A 263 28.19 -11.36 -15.41
CA ASP A 263 28.67 -10.28 -16.27
C ASP A 263 29.00 -9.01 -15.47
N HIS A 264 30.03 -8.29 -15.88
CA HIS A 264 30.45 -7.06 -15.22
C HIS A 264 29.38 -5.95 -15.20
N GLN A 265 28.54 -5.86 -16.24
CA GLN A 265 27.47 -4.88 -16.38
C GLN A 265 26.14 -5.33 -15.75
N TYR A 266 26.05 -6.57 -15.27
CA TYR A 266 24.88 -7.05 -14.54
C TYR A 266 24.57 -6.13 -13.36
N VAL A 267 23.31 -5.76 -13.17
CA VAL A 267 22.92 -4.77 -12.16
C VAL A 267 22.47 -5.47 -10.89
N GLU A 268 23.12 -5.17 -9.77
CA GLU A 268 22.72 -5.64 -8.45
C GLU A 268 22.16 -4.51 -7.58
N ARG A 269 21.05 -4.80 -6.90
CA ARG A 269 20.49 -3.93 -5.86
C ARG A 269 20.87 -4.45 -4.49
N VAL A 270 21.68 -3.69 -3.77
CA VAL A 270 22.06 -4.04 -2.39
C VAL A 270 21.00 -3.57 -1.39
N TYR A 271 21.09 -4.04 -0.14
CA TYR A 271 20.11 -3.76 0.91
C TYR A 271 19.93 -2.27 1.25
N CYS A 272 20.94 -1.43 0.98
CA CYS A 272 20.80 0.02 1.12
C CYS A 272 20.08 0.68 -0.07
N SER A 273 19.38 -0.10 -0.91
CA SER A 273 18.60 0.32 -2.08
C SER A 273 19.39 1.00 -3.21
N HIS A 274 20.72 0.89 -3.21
CA HIS A 274 21.54 1.41 -4.30
C HIS A 274 21.83 0.36 -5.36
N LEU A 275 21.81 0.77 -6.63
CA LEU A 275 22.17 -0.06 -7.77
C LEU A 275 23.67 0.00 -8.07
N PHE A 276 24.27 -1.15 -8.32
CA PHE A 276 25.67 -1.29 -8.69
C PHE A 276 25.82 -2.21 -9.90
N HIS A 277 26.80 -1.94 -10.75
CA HIS A 277 27.30 -2.95 -11.68
C HIS A 277 28.04 -4.04 -10.90
N TYR A 278 27.77 -5.30 -11.21
CA TYR A 278 28.32 -6.47 -10.53
C TYR A 278 29.85 -6.44 -10.51
N GLY A 279 30.50 -6.17 -11.66
CA GLY A 279 31.96 -6.12 -11.72
C GLY A 279 32.56 -4.99 -10.88
N CYS A 280 31.86 -3.86 -10.76
CA CYS A 280 32.28 -2.77 -9.88
C CYS A 280 32.15 -3.19 -8.40
N LEU A 281 31.00 -3.74 -8.04
CA LEU A 281 30.71 -4.16 -6.67
C LEU A 281 31.64 -5.29 -6.23
N ASP A 282 31.84 -6.30 -7.06
CA ASP A 282 32.71 -7.44 -6.77
C ASP A 282 34.15 -7.00 -6.52
N LYS A 283 34.70 -6.15 -7.40
CA LYS A 283 36.03 -5.56 -7.21
C LYS A 283 36.10 -4.78 -5.90
N TYR A 284 35.12 -3.92 -5.62
CA TYR A 284 35.11 -3.10 -4.41
C TYR A 284 35.02 -3.93 -3.12
N MET A 285 34.22 -5.00 -3.13
CA MET A 285 34.07 -5.90 -1.99
C MET A 285 35.34 -6.72 -1.73
N LYS A 286 36.19 -6.96 -2.74
CA LYS A 286 37.44 -7.72 -2.66
C LYS A 286 38.71 -6.88 -2.43
N THR A 287 38.63 -5.56 -2.57
CA THR A 287 39.76 -4.64 -2.28
C THR A 287 39.67 -4.06 -0.87
N PRO A 288 40.76 -3.70 -0.18
CA PRO A 288 40.71 -3.01 1.12
C PRO A 288 40.15 -1.58 0.98
N PRO A 289 39.74 -0.91 2.07
CA PRO A 289 39.73 -1.37 3.47
C PRO A 289 38.52 -2.27 3.78
N PHE A 290 38.71 -3.25 4.68
CA PHE A 290 37.65 -4.18 5.13
C PHE A 290 37.13 -3.87 6.55
N GLN A 291 37.90 -3.10 7.34
CA GLN A 291 37.59 -2.77 8.73
C GLN A 291 36.24 -2.06 8.86
N GLY A 292 35.42 -2.51 9.82
CA GLY A 292 34.07 -1.98 10.04
C GLY A 292 33.04 -2.38 8.98
N GLY A 293 33.38 -3.28 8.06
CA GLY A 293 32.54 -3.72 6.96
C GLY A 293 32.55 -2.75 5.78
N LYS A 294 32.31 -3.28 4.58
CA LYS A 294 32.28 -2.50 3.34
C LYS A 294 31.10 -1.55 3.34
N LYS A 295 31.35 -0.23 3.29
CA LYS A 295 30.29 0.79 3.27
C LYS A 295 29.95 1.20 1.85
N CYS A 296 28.68 1.50 1.59
CA CYS A 296 28.22 2.05 0.34
C CYS A 296 28.83 3.45 0.13
N PRO A 297 29.50 3.72 -1.00
CA PRO A 297 30.08 5.05 -1.25
C PRO A 297 29.05 6.19 -1.23
N ALA A 298 27.80 5.92 -1.62
CA ALA A 298 26.72 6.90 -1.68
C ALA A 298 26.10 7.20 -0.30
N CYS A 299 25.60 6.18 0.42
CA CYS A 299 24.86 6.39 1.68
C CYS A 299 25.62 6.05 2.96
N LYS A 300 26.87 5.57 2.85
CA LYS A 300 27.75 5.18 3.97
C LYS A 300 27.24 4.04 4.87
N GLN A 301 26.08 3.45 4.58
CA GLN A 301 25.61 2.24 5.25
C GLN A 301 26.47 1.03 4.88
N VAL A 302 26.60 0.07 5.78
CA VAL A 302 27.30 -1.19 5.52
C VAL A 302 26.53 -1.96 4.44
N ILE A 303 27.25 -2.36 3.38
CA ILE A 303 26.74 -3.20 2.32
C ILE A 303 26.58 -4.60 2.89
N TYR A 304 25.33 -5.04 2.95
CA TYR A 304 25.00 -6.44 3.16
C TYR A 304 24.53 -7.03 1.83
N HIS A 305 24.95 -8.24 1.49
CA HIS A 305 24.49 -8.97 0.30
C HIS A 305 24.88 -10.43 0.39
N ASP A 306 24.03 -11.34 -0.09
CA ASP A 306 24.21 -12.78 0.08
C ASP A 306 25.48 -13.33 -0.60
N ARG A 307 25.85 -12.78 -1.76
CA ARG A 307 27.04 -13.20 -2.51
C ARG A 307 28.37 -12.85 -1.82
N TRP A 308 28.39 -11.83 -0.94
CA TRP A 308 29.62 -11.35 -0.28
C TRP A 308 29.55 -11.50 1.25
N LYS A 309 29.01 -12.63 1.73
CA LYS A 309 29.02 -13.02 3.14
C LYS A 309 30.40 -13.50 3.61
N VAL A 310 31.38 -12.59 3.63
CA VAL A 310 32.74 -12.86 4.12
C VAL A 310 33.05 -11.92 5.28
N THR A 311 33.60 -12.46 6.37
CA THR A 311 34.01 -11.62 7.51
C THR A 311 35.18 -10.71 7.08
N PRO A 312 35.29 -9.48 7.63
CA PRO A 312 36.39 -8.58 7.31
C PRO A 312 37.78 -9.21 7.44
N LYS A 313 37.98 -10.00 8.51
CA LYS A 313 39.23 -10.72 8.77
C LYS A 313 39.57 -11.71 7.65
N LEU A 314 38.62 -12.55 7.24
CA LEU A 314 38.83 -13.52 6.17
C LEU A 314 39.01 -12.84 4.80
N ALA A 315 38.35 -11.70 4.56
CA ALA A 315 38.54 -10.91 3.35
C ALA A 315 39.95 -10.30 3.29
N GLU A 316 40.45 -9.81 4.43
CA GLU A 316 41.80 -9.25 4.57
C GLU A 316 42.89 -10.31 4.37
N GLU A 317 42.75 -11.48 5.00
CA GLU A 317 43.67 -12.62 4.80
C GLU A 317 43.73 -13.07 3.34
N ARG A 318 42.56 -13.20 2.67
CA ARG A 318 42.49 -13.58 1.25
C ARG A 318 43.14 -12.54 0.35
N TRP A 319 42.91 -11.26 0.61
CA TRP A 319 43.51 -10.17 -0.16
C TRP A 319 45.03 -10.12 0.04
N ALA A 320 45.51 -10.24 1.27
CA ALA A 320 46.93 -10.26 1.59
C ALA A 320 47.67 -11.43 0.92
N HIS A 321 47.07 -12.63 0.93
CA HIS A 321 47.62 -13.79 0.23
C HIS A 321 47.67 -13.58 -1.30
N HIS A 322 46.61 -12.98 -1.88
CA HIS A 322 46.59 -12.68 -3.30
C HIS A 322 47.66 -11.64 -3.69
N GLU A 323 47.82 -10.59 -2.90
CA GLU A 323 48.88 -9.58 -3.13
C GLU A 323 50.28 -10.16 -2.94
N ALA A 324 50.51 -11.03 -1.95
CA ALA A 324 51.78 -11.72 -1.77
C ALA A 324 52.14 -12.55 -3.00
N LYS A 325 51.21 -13.38 -3.49
CA LYS A 325 51.40 -14.16 -4.72
C LYS A 325 51.66 -13.29 -5.95
N LYS A 326 50.99 -12.13 -6.04
CA LYS A 326 51.20 -11.18 -7.14
C LYS A 326 52.60 -10.57 -7.10
N ARG A 327 53.13 -10.26 -5.92
CA ARG A 327 54.49 -9.76 -5.73
C ARG A 327 55.53 -10.83 -6.09
N GLU A 328 55.33 -12.06 -5.65
CA GLU A 328 56.19 -13.20 -6.03
C GLU A 328 56.22 -13.37 -7.56
N LEU A 329 55.06 -13.32 -8.23
CA LEU A 329 54.98 -13.42 -9.68
C LEU A 329 55.66 -12.24 -10.39
N SER A 330 55.53 -11.00 -9.88
CA SER A 330 56.25 -9.86 -10.46
C SER A 330 57.76 -10.00 -10.27
N GLU A 331 58.22 -10.45 -9.11
CA GLU A 331 59.65 -10.69 -8.86
C GLU A 331 60.21 -11.77 -9.81
N VAL A 332 59.45 -12.82 -10.11
CA VAL A 332 59.85 -13.83 -11.11
C VAL A 332 59.89 -13.25 -12.52
N VAL A 333 58.92 -12.42 -12.90
CA VAL A 333 58.89 -11.77 -14.21
C VAL A 333 60.05 -10.79 -14.37
N ASP A 334 60.33 -9.98 -13.33
CA ASP A 334 61.45 -9.03 -13.32
C ASP A 334 62.78 -9.79 -13.40
N PHE A 335 62.95 -10.86 -12.62
CA PHE A 335 64.14 -11.72 -12.68
C PHE A 335 64.34 -12.35 -14.08
N LEU A 336 63.27 -12.83 -14.72
CA LEU A 336 63.35 -13.40 -16.07
C LEU A 336 63.58 -12.33 -17.15
N GLY A 337 63.09 -11.11 -16.93
CA GLY A 337 63.33 -9.94 -17.78
C GLY A 337 64.76 -9.43 -17.71
N ASP A 338 65.40 -9.49 -16.54
CA ASP A 338 66.80 -9.11 -16.32
C ASP A 338 67.81 -10.17 -16.84
N CYS A 339 67.33 -11.38 -17.16
CA CYS A 339 68.13 -12.48 -17.70
C CYS A 339 68.10 -12.58 -19.24
N LEU A 340 67.31 -11.73 -19.92
CA LEU A 340 67.25 -11.58 -21.39
C LEU A 340 67.94 -10.28 -21.81
#